data_AF-A0A673XUQ7-F1
#
_entry.id   AF-A0A673XUQ7-F1
#
_cell.length_a   1.000
_cell.length_b   1.000
_cell.length_c   1.000
_cell.angle_alpha   90.00
_cell.angle_beta   90.00
_cell.angle_gamma   90.00
#
_symmetry.space_group_name_H-M   'P 1'
#
loop_
_entity.id
_entity.type
_entity.pdbx_description
1 polymer ?
#
loop_
_entity_poly.entity_id
_entity_poly.type
_entity_poly.pdbx_seq_one_letter_code
_entity_poly.pdbx_strand_id
1 'polypeptide(L)'
;MCSPVNLKHADVEETVEIDSIRPPILNGPMHPRPLVALLDGRDCTVEMPVLKDVATVAFCDAQSTQEIHEKVLNEAVGALMYHTISLSRDDLDKFKGLRIIVRIGSGFDNVDIKAAAELGIAVCNVPATSVEETADTSMCLILNLYRRVTWMHQAMREGTRASSVEQIREVASGAARIRGETLGIIGLGRVGQAVALRAKAFGFSVMFYDPYLPDGVERSLGLQRMATLQDLLIHSDCVSLHCSLNEHNHHLINDFTIKQMRQGAFLVNTARGGLVDERALAQALKEGRIRGAALDVHETEPFSFSQGPLKDAPNLVCTPHASWYSEQASLEAREEAAREVRRAITGRIPDSLKNCVNKEYLMATPQWPGMDPGAVHSEHNGVTDYRFSTGLVGVAAGGLTGAGAAVEGIVAGNLAMAHGIAPVSRPPHTPSPGQPSKAETDRDMPTDQ
;
A
#
# COMPACT_ATOMS: atom_id res chain seq x y z
N MET A 1 -13.89 -22.80 -20.77
CA MET A 1 -15.31 -22.38 -20.70
C MET A 1 -15.63 -22.20 -19.23
N CYS A 2 -15.84 -20.97 -18.77
CA CYS A 2 -16.33 -20.73 -17.41
C CYS A 2 -17.85 -20.93 -17.43
N SER A 3 -18.36 -21.81 -16.57
CA SER A 3 -19.81 -21.96 -16.40
C SER A 3 -20.29 -21.00 -15.31
N PRO A 4 -21.34 -20.18 -15.55
CA PRO A 4 -22.08 -19.59 -14.46
C PRO A 4 -22.74 -20.71 -13.64
N VAL A 5 -22.72 -20.61 -12.31
CA VAL A 5 -23.37 -21.58 -11.43
C VAL A 5 -24.88 -21.45 -11.60
N ASN A 6 -25.53 -22.55 -11.99
CA ASN A 6 -26.98 -22.60 -12.18
C ASN A 6 -27.49 -23.91 -11.57
N LEU A 7 -27.96 -23.84 -10.33
CA LEU A 7 -28.48 -24.98 -9.56
C LEU A 7 -29.84 -24.59 -8.97
N LYS A 8 -30.80 -25.51 -9.10
CA LYS A 8 -32.21 -25.30 -8.72
C LYS A 8 -32.43 -25.53 -7.23
N HIS A 9 -33.48 -24.90 -6.70
CA HIS A 9 -33.98 -25.13 -5.34
C HIS A 9 -34.21 -26.61 -5.02
N ALA A 10 -33.86 -26.98 -3.79
CA ALA A 10 -34.39 -28.11 -3.04
C ALA A 10 -34.59 -27.64 -1.58
N ASP A 11 -35.48 -28.31 -0.85
CA ASP A 11 -36.18 -27.74 0.29
C ASP A 11 -35.37 -27.57 1.60
N VAL A 12 -35.93 -26.77 2.49
CA VAL A 12 -35.40 -26.40 3.81
C VAL A 12 -35.79 -27.45 4.86
N GLU A 13 -34.82 -27.98 5.60
CA GLU A 13 -35.04 -28.56 6.93
C GLU A 13 -34.10 -27.90 7.96
N GLU A 14 -34.67 -27.61 9.12
CA GLU A 14 -34.12 -26.73 10.16
C GLU A 14 -33.45 -27.57 11.26
N THR A 15 -32.17 -27.32 11.58
CA THR A 15 -31.50 -27.92 12.75
C THR A 15 -30.56 -26.95 13.49
N VAL A 16 -30.58 -27.10 14.81
CA VAL A 16 -30.16 -26.13 15.86
C VAL A 16 -28.64 -25.95 15.97
N GLU A 17 -28.22 -24.73 16.33
CA GLU A 17 -26.83 -24.33 16.65
C GLU A 17 -26.24 -25.05 17.88
N ILE A 18 -24.99 -25.54 17.77
CA ILE A 18 -24.07 -25.77 18.90
C ILE A 18 -22.61 -25.46 18.47
N ASP A 19 -21.88 -24.73 19.32
CA ASP A 19 -20.43 -24.46 19.37
C ASP A 19 -19.69 -23.85 18.17
N SER A 20 -19.40 -22.55 18.30
CA SER A 20 -18.60 -21.69 17.41
C SER A 20 -17.07 -21.82 17.59
N ILE A 21 -16.55 -23.03 17.70
CA ILE A 21 -15.10 -23.28 17.81
C ILE A 21 -14.54 -23.69 16.45
N ARG A 22 -13.83 -22.77 15.76
CA ARG A 22 -13.06 -23.12 14.56
C ARG A 22 -12.03 -24.20 14.94
N PRO A 23 -11.91 -25.31 14.19
CA PRO A 23 -10.89 -26.31 14.50
C PRO A 23 -9.49 -25.68 14.32
N PRO A 24 -8.51 -26.03 15.17
CA PRO A 24 -7.14 -25.55 15.02
C PRO A 24 -6.58 -25.96 13.65
N ILE A 25 -5.60 -25.21 13.14
CA ILE A 25 -5.02 -25.38 11.79
C ILE A 25 -4.63 -26.85 11.57
N LEU A 26 -5.52 -27.61 10.92
CA LEU A 26 -5.34 -29.03 10.70
C LEU A 26 -4.33 -29.24 9.58
N ASN A 27 -3.15 -29.74 9.96
CA ASN A 27 -2.16 -30.30 9.04
C ASN A 27 -2.62 -31.69 8.56
N GLY A 28 -3.79 -31.74 7.92
CA GLY A 28 -4.40 -32.96 7.36
C GLY A 28 -4.61 -32.84 5.84
N PRO A 29 -4.93 -33.96 5.16
CA PRO A 29 -5.22 -33.94 3.73
C PRO A 29 -6.46 -33.09 3.46
N MET A 30 -6.30 -32.01 2.69
CA MET A 30 -7.41 -31.14 2.33
C MET A 30 -8.42 -31.86 1.41
N HIS A 31 -9.67 -31.38 1.40
CA HIS A 31 -10.70 -31.84 0.46
C HIS A 31 -10.16 -31.89 -0.98
N PRO A 32 -10.66 -32.81 -1.84
CA PRO A 32 -9.95 -33.26 -3.05
C PRO A 32 -9.52 -32.16 -4.03
N ARG A 33 -10.16 -30.98 -4.01
CA ARG A 33 -9.52 -29.69 -4.32
C ARG A 33 -10.12 -28.59 -3.42
N PRO A 34 -9.31 -27.76 -2.72
CA PRO A 34 -9.81 -26.60 -2.00
C PRO A 34 -10.44 -25.56 -2.92
N LEU A 35 -11.43 -24.83 -2.42
CA LEU A 35 -12.02 -23.68 -3.11
C LEU A 35 -11.16 -22.43 -2.88
N VAL A 36 -10.81 -21.75 -3.97
CA VAL A 36 -10.22 -20.41 -3.99
C VAL A 36 -11.19 -19.47 -4.71
N ALA A 37 -11.57 -18.38 -4.07
CA ALA A 37 -12.53 -17.42 -4.63
C ALA A 37 -11.88 -16.06 -4.92
N LEU A 38 -12.07 -15.54 -6.13
CA LEU A 38 -11.88 -14.12 -6.44
C LEU A 38 -13.13 -13.36 -5.98
N LEU A 39 -13.03 -12.51 -4.96
CA LEU A 39 -14.20 -11.90 -4.32
C LEU A 39 -14.82 -10.80 -5.19
N ASP A 40 -14.04 -9.79 -5.55
CA ASP A 40 -14.48 -8.53 -6.17
C ASP A 40 -14.02 -8.38 -7.63
N GLY A 41 -13.99 -9.51 -8.34
CA GLY A 41 -13.71 -9.52 -9.77
C GLY A 41 -14.38 -10.71 -10.46
N ARG A 42 -14.43 -10.65 -11.80
CA ARG A 42 -15.09 -11.64 -12.67
C ARG A 42 -14.15 -12.48 -13.52
N ASP A 43 -12.94 -11.99 -13.77
CA ASP A 43 -11.94 -12.64 -14.61
C ASP A 43 -10.90 -13.39 -13.78
N CYS A 44 -10.88 -14.73 -13.92
CA CYS A 44 -9.87 -15.62 -13.31
C CYS A 44 -8.90 -16.24 -14.33
N THR A 45 -8.82 -15.72 -15.56
CA THR A 45 -8.06 -16.35 -16.67
C THR A 45 -6.55 -16.44 -16.44
N VAL A 46 -5.98 -15.55 -15.62
CA VAL A 46 -4.54 -15.58 -15.24
C VAL A 46 -4.29 -16.56 -14.09
N GLU A 47 -5.19 -16.59 -13.11
CA GLU A 47 -5.06 -17.34 -11.88
C GLU A 47 -5.37 -18.83 -12.08
N MET A 48 -6.34 -19.15 -12.94
CA MET A 48 -6.74 -20.53 -13.25
C MET A 48 -5.56 -21.39 -13.76
N PRO A 49 -4.74 -20.98 -14.76
CA PRO A 49 -3.56 -21.74 -15.18
C PRO A 49 -2.56 -22.03 -14.07
N VAL A 50 -2.41 -21.13 -13.09
CA VAL A 50 -1.46 -21.22 -11.97
C VAL A 50 -1.97 -22.12 -10.84
N LEU A 51 -3.29 -22.26 -10.69
CA LEU A 51 -3.95 -22.97 -9.58
C LEU A 51 -4.67 -24.27 -9.96
N LYS A 52 -4.93 -24.53 -11.25
CA LYS A 52 -5.76 -25.65 -11.77
C LYS A 52 -5.44 -27.07 -11.26
N ASP A 53 -4.22 -27.31 -10.84
CA ASP A 53 -3.72 -28.60 -10.35
C ASP A 53 -3.81 -28.74 -8.82
N VAL A 54 -3.92 -27.63 -8.09
CA VAL A 54 -3.95 -27.58 -6.62
C VAL A 54 -5.26 -27.07 -6.02
N ALA A 55 -6.12 -26.40 -6.80
CA ALA A 55 -7.36 -25.78 -6.31
C ALA A 55 -8.49 -25.76 -7.35
N THR A 56 -9.71 -25.57 -6.86
CA THR A 56 -10.86 -25.15 -7.65
C THR A 56 -10.95 -23.63 -7.55
N VAL A 57 -10.81 -22.92 -8.68
CA VAL A 57 -10.91 -21.45 -8.72
C VAL A 57 -12.32 -21.04 -9.13
N ALA A 58 -12.93 -20.14 -8.37
CA ALA A 58 -14.20 -19.50 -8.65
C ALA A 58 -14.08 -17.97 -8.53
N PHE A 59 -15.13 -17.25 -8.93
CA PHE A 59 -15.27 -15.81 -8.72
C PHE A 59 -16.65 -15.49 -8.14
N CYS A 60 -16.76 -14.37 -7.42
CA CYS A 60 -18.02 -13.89 -6.84
C CYS A 60 -18.53 -12.62 -7.53
N ASP A 61 -17.63 -11.77 -8.05
CA ASP A 61 -17.96 -10.47 -8.67
C ASP A 61 -18.75 -9.54 -7.72
N ALA A 62 -18.45 -9.65 -6.42
CA ALA A 62 -19.16 -9.00 -5.32
C ALA A 62 -18.55 -7.63 -4.95
N GLN A 63 -19.40 -6.65 -4.70
CA GLN A 63 -19.02 -5.33 -4.18
C GLN A 63 -19.14 -5.26 -2.65
N SER A 64 -19.90 -6.18 -2.05
CA SER A 64 -20.07 -6.31 -0.59
C SER A 64 -20.09 -7.76 -0.15
N THR A 65 -19.78 -8.02 1.13
CA THR A 65 -19.79 -9.38 1.71
C THR A 65 -21.16 -10.04 1.64
N GLN A 66 -22.23 -9.25 1.59
CA GLN A 66 -23.63 -9.68 1.47
C GLN A 66 -23.92 -10.35 0.11
N GLU A 67 -23.14 -10.06 -0.92
CA GLU A 67 -23.27 -10.65 -2.26
C GLU A 67 -22.46 -11.94 -2.42
N ILE A 68 -21.59 -12.26 -1.45
CA ILE A 68 -20.77 -13.48 -1.49
C ILE A 68 -21.67 -14.69 -1.22
N HIS A 69 -21.78 -15.57 -2.22
CA HIS A 69 -22.58 -16.78 -2.14
C HIS A 69 -22.19 -17.65 -0.94
N GLU A 70 -23.18 -18.14 -0.20
CA GLU A 70 -23.03 -18.88 1.08
C GLU A 70 -22.01 -20.04 1.01
N LYS A 71 -22.02 -20.80 -0.10
CA LYS A 71 -20.99 -21.81 -0.41
C LYS A 71 -19.55 -21.30 -0.30
N VAL A 72 -19.26 -20.08 -0.76
CA VAL A 72 -17.92 -19.47 -0.67
C VAL A 72 -17.59 -19.13 0.79
N LEU A 73 -18.54 -18.57 1.54
CA LEU A 73 -18.36 -18.29 2.97
C LEU A 73 -18.07 -19.58 3.77
N ASN A 74 -18.76 -20.68 3.43
CA ASN A 74 -18.60 -21.96 4.11
C ASN A 74 -17.35 -22.75 3.68
N GLU A 75 -17.03 -22.82 2.38
CA GLU A 75 -16.02 -23.75 1.83
C GLU A 75 -14.70 -23.10 1.37
N ALA A 76 -14.62 -21.79 1.18
CA ALA A 76 -13.41 -21.17 0.62
C ALA A 76 -12.24 -21.24 1.61
N VAL A 77 -11.12 -21.80 1.14
CA VAL A 77 -9.86 -21.90 1.92
C VAL A 77 -8.93 -20.72 1.61
N GLY A 78 -9.00 -20.19 0.39
CA GLY A 78 -8.27 -19.00 -0.03
C GLY A 78 -9.18 -17.97 -0.70
N ALA A 79 -8.91 -16.69 -0.46
CA ALA A 79 -9.56 -15.58 -1.14
C ALA A 79 -8.51 -14.73 -1.87
N LEU A 80 -8.86 -14.31 -3.08
CA LEU A 80 -8.19 -13.28 -3.87
C LEU A 80 -9.12 -12.06 -3.91
N MET A 81 -8.58 -10.86 -3.73
CA MET A 81 -9.39 -9.63 -3.80
C MET A 81 -8.56 -8.40 -4.21
N TYR A 82 -9.23 -7.45 -4.87
CA TYR A 82 -8.76 -6.12 -5.21
C TYR A 82 -9.10 -5.12 -4.10
N HIS A 83 -9.26 -3.84 -4.44
CA HIS A 83 -9.50 -2.74 -3.51
C HIS A 83 -10.99 -2.39 -3.35
N THR A 84 -11.89 -3.04 -4.08
CA THR A 84 -13.29 -2.62 -4.21
C THR A 84 -14.23 -3.25 -3.19
N ILE A 85 -13.87 -4.39 -2.61
CA ILE A 85 -14.54 -4.94 -1.42
C ILE A 85 -13.72 -4.66 -0.15
N SER A 86 -14.38 -4.44 0.97
CA SER A 86 -13.75 -4.32 2.30
C SER A 86 -14.18 -5.47 3.21
N LEU A 87 -13.26 -5.97 4.03
CA LEU A 87 -13.49 -7.07 4.98
C LEU A 87 -13.21 -6.60 6.41
N SER A 88 -14.27 -6.24 7.14
CA SER A 88 -14.23 -5.98 8.58
C SER A 88 -14.15 -7.29 9.38
N ARG A 89 -13.98 -7.22 10.71
CA ARG A 89 -14.12 -8.39 11.60
C ARG A 89 -15.42 -9.17 11.34
N ASP A 90 -16.56 -8.47 11.34
CA ASP A 90 -17.88 -9.07 11.15
C ASP A 90 -18.02 -9.77 9.79
N ASP A 91 -17.25 -9.34 8.79
CA ASP A 91 -17.17 -9.99 7.48
C ASP A 91 -16.28 -11.23 7.51
N LEU A 92 -15.13 -11.16 8.17
CA LEU A 92 -14.17 -12.27 8.32
C LEU A 92 -14.75 -13.42 9.17
N ASP A 93 -15.67 -13.12 10.09
CA ASP A 93 -16.38 -14.11 10.92
C ASP A 93 -17.43 -14.92 10.15
N LYS A 94 -17.89 -14.42 8.99
CA LYS A 94 -18.78 -15.17 8.09
C LYS A 94 -18.04 -16.32 7.42
N PHE A 95 -16.74 -16.16 7.14
CA PHE A 95 -15.92 -17.19 6.50
C PHE A 95 -15.54 -18.32 7.45
N LYS A 96 -16.01 -19.54 7.20
CA LYS A 96 -15.81 -20.70 8.08
C LYS A 96 -14.55 -21.52 7.76
N GLY A 97 -14.18 -21.62 6.48
CA GLY A 97 -13.01 -22.39 6.01
C GLY A 97 -11.76 -21.57 5.66
N LEU A 98 -11.84 -20.23 5.69
CA LEU A 98 -10.82 -19.35 5.12
C LEU A 98 -9.52 -19.37 5.95
N ARG A 99 -8.38 -19.51 5.25
CA ARG A 99 -7.03 -19.57 5.83
C ARG A 99 -6.07 -18.54 5.24
N ILE A 100 -6.33 -18.04 4.04
CA ILE A 100 -5.53 -16.99 3.42
C ILE A 100 -6.39 -16.01 2.62
N ILE A 101 -6.10 -14.71 2.76
CA ILE A 101 -6.53 -13.63 1.88
C ILE A 101 -5.28 -13.10 1.17
N VAL A 102 -5.32 -12.99 -0.16
CA VAL A 102 -4.26 -12.36 -0.94
C VAL A 102 -4.81 -11.13 -1.66
N ARG A 103 -4.31 -9.97 -1.26
CA ARG A 103 -4.57 -8.70 -1.91
C ARG A 103 -3.80 -8.62 -3.23
N ILE A 104 -4.54 -8.59 -4.34
CA ILE A 104 -4.00 -8.23 -5.65
C ILE A 104 -3.77 -6.72 -5.63
N GLY A 105 -2.50 -6.34 -5.45
CA GLY A 105 -2.05 -4.95 -5.21
C GLY A 105 -1.30 -4.78 -3.89
N SER A 106 -0.81 -3.56 -3.64
CA SER A 106 0.14 -3.26 -2.56
C SER A 106 -0.52 -2.92 -1.21
N GLY A 107 -1.58 -2.09 -1.21
CA GLY A 107 -2.29 -1.71 0.02
C GLY A 107 -3.33 -2.75 0.45
N PHE A 108 -3.47 -2.89 1.77
CA PHE A 108 -4.27 -3.90 2.47
C PHE A 108 -5.19 -3.28 3.54
N ASP A 109 -5.35 -1.96 3.47
CA ASP A 109 -6.19 -1.11 4.33
C ASP A 109 -7.69 -1.46 4.27
N ASN A 110 -8.14 -2.15 3.21
CA ASN A 110 -9.49 -2.69 3.06
C ASN A 110 -9.70 -4.07 3.74
N VAL A 111 -8.77 -4.54 4.58
CA VAL A 111 -8.91 -5.78 5.36
C VAL A 111 -8.49 -5.52 6.80
N ASP A 112 -9.32 -5.90 7.78
CA ASP A 112 -8.89 -5.92 9.19
C ASP A 112 -7.87 -7.05 9.40
N ILE A 113 -6.59 -6.73 9.20
CA ILE A 113 -5.49 -7.70 9.27
C ILE A 113 -5.25 -8.24 10.69
N LYS A 114 -5.71 -7.53 11.73
CA LYS A 114 -5.62 -7.94 13.14
C LYS A 114 -6.71 -8.96 13.46
N ALA A 115 -7.97 -8.65 13.12
CA ALA A 115 -9.07 -9.60 13.23
C ALA A 115 -8.83 -10.85 12.38
N ALA A 116 -8.30 -10.70 11.15
CA ALA A 116 -7.90 -11.83 10.32
C ALA A 116 -6.91 -12.75 11.05
N ALA A 117 -5.89 -12.19 11.71
CA ALA A 117 -4.90 -12.98 12.43
C ALA A 117 -5.49 -13.72 13.65
N GLU A 118 -6.36 -13.07 14.43
CA GLU A 118 -7.08 -13.71 15.54
C GLU A 118 -7.98 -14.87 15.07
N LEU A 119 -8.54 -14.77 13.86
CA LEU A 119 -9.33 -15.82 13.21
C LEU A 119 -8.49 -16.88 12.48
N GLY A 120 -7.16 -16.82 12.59
CA GLY A 120 -6.23 -17.76 11.96
C GLY A 120 -6.04 -17.57 10.45
N ILE A 121 -6.46 -16.42 9.90
CA ILE A 121 -6.40 -16.06 8.48
C ILE A 121 -5.13 -15.24 8.22
N ALA A 122 -4.26 -15.76 7.36
CA ALA A 122 -3.13 -14.99 6.87
C ALA A 122 -3.56 -13.98 5.81
N VAL A 123 -3.03 -12.76 5.88
CA VAL A 123 -3.22 -11.73 4.84
C VAL A 123 -1.88 -11.51 4.15
N CYS A 124 -1.88 -11.58 2.81
CA CYS A 124 -0.73 -11.24 1.97
C CYS A 124 -1.06 -10.12 0.99
N ASN A 125 -0.04 -9.44 0.48
CA ASN A 125 -0.16 -8.45 -0.59
C ASN A 125 0.83 -8.72 -1.74
N VAL A 126 0.70 -7.93 -2.81
CA VAL A 126 1.64 -7.91 -3.94
C VAL A 126 2.26 -6.50 -4.05
N PRO A 127 3.39 -6.24 -3.35
CA PRO A 127 3.85 -4.89 -3.07
C PRO A 127 4.77 -4.26 -4.13
N ALA A 128 5.08 -4.96 -5.22
CA ALA A 128 6.16 -4.59 -6.15
C ALA A 128 5.72 -4.31 -7.60
N THR A 129 4.56 -4.82 -8.03
CA THR A 129 4.22 -5.01 -9.45
C THR A 129 3.72 -3.77 -10.19
N SER A 130 3.48 -2.65 -9.50
CA SER A 130 3.01 -1.38 -10.09
C SER A 130 3.72 -0.15 -9.51
N VAL A 131 4.92 -0.35 -8.97
CA VAL A 131 5.70 0.71 -8.31
C VAL A 131 6.10 1.81 -9.30
N GLU A 132 6.50 1.43 -10.51
CA GLU A 132 6.93 2.36 -11.54
C GLU A 132 5.74 3.04 -12.21
N GLU A 133 4.68 2.30 -12.56
CA GLU A 133 3.41 2.83 -13.07
C GLU A 133 2.81 3.90 -12.15
N THR A 134 2.79 3.63 -10.83
CA THR A 134 2.26 4.56 -9.85
C THR A 134 3.16 5.79 -9.73
N ALA A 135 4.48 5.64 -9.82
CA ALA A 135 5.42 6.76 -9.82
C ALA A 135 5.34 7.61 -11.10
N ASP A 136 5.16 6.97 -12.26
CA ASP A 136 5.00 7.63 -13.56
C ASP A 136 3.66 8.40 -13.62
N THR A 137 2.58 7.79 -13.14
CA THR A 137 1.28 8.47 -12.98
C THR A 137 1.40 9.65 -12.00
N SER A 138 2.07 9.46 -10.86
CA SER A 138 2.29 10.54 -9.88
C SER A 138 3.04 11.72 -10.50
N MET A 139 4.12 11.44 -11.24
CA MET A 139 4.86 12.47 -11.98
C MET A 139 4.00 13.11 -13.09
N CYS A 140 3.18 12.35 -13.80
CA CYS A 140 2.23 12.86 -14.78
C CYS A 140 1.22 13.84 -14.15
N LEU A 141 0.68 13.52 -12.98
CA LEU A 141 -0.24 14.38 -12.23
C LEU A 141 0.47 15.65 -11.71
N ILE A 142 1.67 15.54 -11.14
CA ILE A 142 2.51 16.69 -10.75
C ILE A 142 2.75 17.60 -11.96
N LEU A 143 3.22 17.06 -13.09
CA LEU A 143 3.48 17.82 -14.31
C LEU A 143 2.21 18.46 -14.88
N ASN A 144 1.05 17.79 -14.77
CA ASN A 144 -0.24 18.36 -15.17
C ASN A 144 -0.62 19.58 -14.33
N LEU A 145 -0.40 19.57 -13.02
CA LEU A 145 -0.62 20.74 -12.16
C LEU A 145 0.31 21.91 -12.54
N TYR A 146 1.62 21.64 -12.67
CA TYR A 146 2.61 22.67 -13.02
C TYR A 146 2.48 23.23 -14.44
N ARG A 147 2.06 22.40 -15.41
CA ARG A 147 2.04 22.75 -16.84
C ARG A 147 0.63 22.95 -17.42
N ARG A 148 -0.42 22.68 -16.63
CA ARG A 148 -1.85 22.83 -16.96
C ARG A 148 -2.33 22.05 -18.19
N VAL A 149 -1.65 20.97 -18.57
CA VAL A 149 -1.87 20.28 -19.86
C VAL A 149 -3.30 19.74 -19.99
N THR A 150 -3.81 18.99 -19.00
CA THR A 150 -5.21 18.52 -19.01
C THR A 150 -6.23 19.67 -19.11
N TRP A 151 -6.06 20.76 -18.37
CA TRP A 151 -6.98 21.90 -18.40
C TRP A 151 -6.92 22.67 -19.74
N MET A 152 -5.75 22.83 -20.34
CA MET A 152 -5.63 23.44 -21.68
C MET A 152 -6.25 22.55 -22.76
N HIS A 153 -6.06 21.23 -22.67
CA HIS A 153 -6.73 20.26 -23.55
C HIS A 153 -8.26 20.34 -23.39
N GLN A 154 -8.77 20.42 -22.16
CA GLN A 154 -10.19 20.60 -21.87
C GLN A 154 -10.72 21.91 -22.46
N ALA A 155 -10.06 23.04 -22.24
CA ALA A 155 -10.47 24.33 -22.81
C ALA A 155 -10.55 24.30 -24.35
N MET A 156 -9.60 23.63 -25.02
CA MET A 156 -9.65 23.42 -26.48
C MET A 156 -10.82 22.51 -26.90
N ARG A 157 -11.11 21.45 -26.14
CA ARG A 157 -12.28 20.57 -26.36
C ARG A 157 -13.61 21.32 -26.19
N GLU A 158 -13.66 22.28 -25.27
CA GLU A 158 -14.79 23.18 -25.02
C GLU A 158 -14.90 24.33 -26.05
N GLY A 159 -13.96 24.40 -27.00
CA GLY A 159 -14.01 25.33 -28.14
C GLY A 159 -13.21 26.62 -27.98
N THR A 160 -12.42 26.75 -26.91
CA THR A 160 -11.51 27.90 -26.73
C THR A 160 -10.47 27.95 -27.85
N ARG A 161 -10.29 29.14 -28.43
CA ARG A 161 -9.33 29.41 -29.51
C ARG A 161 -8.40 30.54 -29.10
N ALA A 162 -7.16 30.19 -28.76
CA ALA A 162 -6.09 31.16 -28.52
C ALA A 162 -5.27 31.36 -29.80
N SER A 163 -5.40 32.52 -30.44
CA SER A 163 -4.66 32.91 -31.65
C SER A 163 -3.62 34.01 -31.40
N SER A 164 -3.72 34.77 -30.30
CA SER A 164 -2.69 35.71 -29.85
C SER A 164 -1.85 35.18 -28.69
N VAL A 165 -0.68 35.78 -28.46
CA VAL A 165 0.21 35.45 -27.34
C VAL A 165 -0.48 35.74 -25.99
N GLU A 166 -1.31 36.78 -25.94
CA GLU A 166 -2.07 37.20 -24.77
C GLU A 166 -3.11 36.14 -24.39
N GLN A 167 -3.87 35.62 -25.37
CA GLN A 167 -4.82 34.53 -25.16
C GLN A 167 -4.12 33.23 -24.73
N ILE A 168 -2.93 32.94 -25.27
CA ILE A 168 -2.13 31.79 -24.84
C ILE A 168 -1.72 31.95 -23.36
N ARG A 169 -1.30 33.15 -22.93
CA ARG A 169 -0.98 33.43 -21.52
C ARG A 169 -2.20 33.33 -20.61
N GLU A 170 -3.36 33.74 -21.08
CA GLU A 170 -4.64 33.66 -20.34
C GLU A 170 -5.07 32.20 -20.12
N VAL A 171 -5.13 31.40 -21.18
CA VAL A 171 -5.52 29.98 -21.11
C VAL A 171 -4.51 29.13 -20.34
N ALA A 172 -3.21 29.46 -20.43
CA ALA A 172 -2.15 28.81 -19.66
C ALA A 172 -1.90 29.45 -18.28
N SER A 173 -2.73 30.41 -17.84
CA SER A 173 -2.50 31.19 -16.62
C SER A 173 -2.37 30.30 -15.38
N GLY A 174 -1.38 30.62 -14.53
CA GLY A 174 -1.02 29.81 -13.37
C GLY A 174 -0.05 28.65 -13.64
N ALA A 175 0.29 28.35 -14.90
CA ALA A 175 1.37 27.41 -15.23
C ALA A 175 2.73 27.95 -14.74
N ALA A 176 3.54 27.08 -14.14
CA ALA A 176 4.74 27.46 -13.40
C ALA A 176 6.03 26.84 -13.98
N ARG A 177 7.17 27.37 -13.54
CA ARG A 177 8.51 26.82 -13.78
C ARG A 177 8.81 25.82 -12.67
N ILE A 178 9.21 24.60 -13.01
CA ILE A 178 9.48 23.53 -12.04
C ILE A 178 10.85 23.66 -11.37
N ARG A 179 11.88 24.08 -12.13
CA ARG A 179 13.26 24.15 -11.61
C ARG A 179 13.36 25.16 -10.47
N GLY A 180 13.71 24.67 -9.28
CA GLY A 180 13.83 25.46 -8.04
C GLY A 180 12.66 25.29 -7.07
N GLU A 181 11.54 24.71 -7.51
CA GLU A 181 10.39 24.40 -6.65
C GLU A 181 10.71 23.20 -5.75
N THR A 182 10.01 23.10 -4.63
CA THR A 182 10.21 22.06 -3.61
C THR A 182 9.09 21.03 -3.63
N LEU A 183 9.43 19.76 -3.86
CA LEU A 183 8.52 18.62 -3.79
C LEU A 183 8.67 17.92 -2.42
N GLY A 184 7.61 17.97 -1.62
CA GLY A 184 7.48 17.25 -0.36
C GLY A 184 6.79 15.91 -0.54
N ILE A 185 7.48 14.83 -0.23
CA ILE A 185 6.96 13.46 -0.30
C ILE A 185 6.58 12.99 1.12
N ILE A 186 5.33 12.60 1.32
CA ILE A 186 4.86 12.01 2.57
C ILE A 186 4.80 10.49 2.41
N GLY A 187 5.73 9.79 3.07
CA GLY A 187 6.01 8.37 2.89
C GLY A 187 7.07 8.13 1.80
N LEU A 188 8.27 7.67 2.19
CA LEU A 188 9.38 7.38 1.28
C LEU A 188 9.57 5.88 1.09
N GLY A 189 8.46 5.16 0.94
CA GLY A 189 8.44 3.76 0.50
C GLY A 189 8.78 3.60 -0.99
N ARG A 190 8.47 2.44 -1.56
CA ARG A 190 8.83 2.07 -2.94
C ARG A 190 8.45 3.14 -3.99
N VAL A 191 7.18 3.58 -3.98
CA VAL A 191 6.68 4.63 -4.90
C VAL A 191 7.32 5.98 -4.60
N GLY A 192 7.39 6.39 -3.33
CA GLY A 192 7.99 7.67 -2.94
C GLY A 192 9.46 7.80 -3.38
N GLN A 193 10.25 6.73 -3.30
CA GLN A 193 11.63 6.71 -3.81
C GLN A 193 11.67 6.81 -5.33
N ALA A 194 10.82 6.07 -6.05
CA ALA A 194 10.73 6.13 -7.50
C ALA A 194 10.32 7.52 -8.01
N VAL A 195 9.36 8.18 -7.35
CA VAL A 195 8.97 9.58 -7.62
C VAL A 195 10.11 10.54 -7.31
N ALA A 196 10.79 10.40 -6.16
CA ALA A 196 11.91 11.27 -5.78
C ALA A 196 13.05 11.26 -6.82
N LEU A 197 13.40 10.08 -7.33
CA LEU A 197 14.44 9.91 -8.36
C LEU A 197 14.03 10.56 -9.69
N ARG A 198 12.77 10.40 -10.12
CA ARG A 198 12.22 11.02 -11.33
C ARG A 198 12.13 12.54 -11.21
N ALA A 199 11.61 13.05 -10.10
CA ALA A 199 11.42 14.48 -9.84
C ALA A 199 12.74 15.29 -9.90
N LYS A 200 13.85 14.72 -9.43
CA LYS A 200 15.19 15.34 -9.53
C LYS A 200 15.57 15.76 -10.95
N ALA A 201 15.23 14.96 -11.96
CA ALA A 201 15.56 15.26 -13.35
C ALA A 201 14.89 16.55 -13.87
N PHE A 202 13.69 16.87 -13.35
CA PHE A 202 12.97 18.11 -13.68
C PHE A 202 13.51 19.35 -12.93
N GLY A 203 14.41 19.15 -11.97
CA GLY A 203 15.02 20.22 -11.17
C GLY A 203 14.24 20.61 -9.91
N PHE A 204 13.39 19.73 -9.39
CA PHE A 204 12.82 19.86 -8.05
C PHE A 204 13.91 19.73 -6.98
N SER A 205 13.80 20.53 -5.91
CA SER A 205 14.36 20.18 -4.61
C SER A 205 13.44 19.14 -3.98
N VAL A 206 13.95 17.94 -3.65
CA VAL A 206 13.11 16.85 -3.14
C VAL A 206 13.40 16.59 -1.67
N MET A 207 12.35 16.66 -0.87
CA MET A 207 12.36 16.44 0.57
C MET A 207 11.23 15.49 0.97
N PHE A 208 11.36 14.82 2.11
CA PHE A 208 10.38 13.83 2.54
C PHE A 208 10.17 13.78 4.06
N TYR A 209 8.99 13.32 4.45
CA TYR A 209 8.64 12.96 5.82
C TYR A 209 8.19 11.51 5.82
N ASP A 210 8.87 10.69 6.61
CA ASP A 210 8.51 9.31 6.87
C ASP A 210 9.00 8.97 8.29
N PRO A 211 8.09 8.79 9.27
CA PRO A 211 8.47 8.55 10.66
C PRO A 211 8.86 7.09 10.94
N TYR A 212 8.63 6.17 9.99
CA TYR A 212 8.83 4.73 10.18
C TYR A 212 10.12 4.19 9.56
N LEU A 213 10.75 4.95 8.65
CA LEU A 213 12.04 4.57 8.07
C LEU A 213 13.22 4.74 9.04
N PRO A 214 14.22 3.83 9.02
CA PRO A 214 15.49 4.03 9.70
C PRO A 214 16.32 5.13 9.02
N ASP A 215 17.26 5.72 9.78
CA ASP A 215 18.17 6.74 9.26
C ASP A 215 19.13 6.20 8.19
N GLY A 216 19.47 7.02 7.21
CA GLY A 216 20.46 6.74 6.16
C GLY A 216 19.89 6.74 4.74
N VAL A 217 18.59 6.51 4.57
CA VAL A 217 17.93 6.50 3.24
C VAL A 217 18.05 7.87 2.56
N GLU A 218 17.97 8.95 3.35
CA GLU A 218 18.16 10.32 2.90
C GLU A 218 19.54 10.57 2.30
N ARG A 219 20.59 9.99 2.90
CA ARG A 219 21.98 10.09 2.41
C ARG A 219 22.19 9.26 1.15
N SER A 220 21.69 8.02 1.12
CA SER A 220 21.81 7.13 -0.04
C SER A 220 21.13 7.67 -1.30
N LEU A 221 19.98 8.33 -1.16
CA LEU A 221 19.24 8.91 -2.29
C LEU A 221 19.56 10.41 -2.51
N GLY A 222 20.34 11.04 -1.63
CA GLY A 222 20.65 12.46 -1.65
C GLY A 222 19.41 13.35 -1.55
N LEU A 223 18.53 13.06 -0.59
CA LEU A 223 17.27 13.76 -0.33
C LEU A 223 17.34 14.45 1.04
N GLN A 224 16.48 15.44 1.28
CA GLN A 224 16.35 16.06 2.60
C GLN A 224 15.22 15.40 3.40
N ARG A 225 15.54 14.81 4.56
CA ARG A 225 14.53 14.28 5.49
C ARG A 225 14.04 15.40 6.43
N MET A 226 12.73 15.51 6.60
CA MET A 226 12.09 16.35 7.61
C MET A 226 11.70 15.52 8.82
N ALA A 227 11.86 16.11 10.02
CA ALA A 227 11.56 15.44 11.28
C ALA A 227 10.06 15.43 11.60
N THR A 228 9.31 16.42 11.12
CA THR A 228 7.86 16.52 11.33
C THR A 228 7.09 16.70 10.02
N LEU A 229 5.81 16.36 10.02
CA LEU A 229 4.89 16.68 8.94
C LEU A 229 4.80 18.20 8.71
N GLN A 230 4.76 18.99 9.78
CA GLN A 230 4.65 20.45 9.71
C GLN A 230 5.85 21.07 8.96
N ASP A 231 7.07 20.63 9.25
CA ASP A 231 8.27 21.07 8.54
C ASP A 231 8.18 20.74 7.05
N LEU A 232 7.58 19.59 6.70
CA LEU A 232 7.36 19.24 5.30
C LEU A 232 6.38 20.19 4.62
N LEU A 233 5.20 20.42 5.22
CA LEU A 233 4.14 21.22 4.61
C LEU A 233 4.54 22.69 4.42
N ILE A 234 5.27 23.28 5.38
CA ILE A 234 5.73 24.67 5.34
C ILE A 234 6.78 24.92 4.23
N HIS A 235 7.60 23.91 3.91
CA HIS A 235 8.70 24.06 2.94
C HIS A 235 8.36 23.57 1.53
N SER A 236 7.21 22.92 1.33
CA SER A 236 6.82 22.32 0.04
C SER A 236 5.97 23.23 -0.83
N ASP A 237 6.32 23.36 -2.11
CA ASP A 237 5.51 24.02 -3.14
C ASP A 237 4.53 23.03 -3.80
N CYS A 238 4.89 21.73 -3.80
CA CYS A 238 3.99 20.63 -4.09
C CYS A 238 4.16 19.52 -3.05
N VAL A 239 3.05 18.99 -2.54
CA VAL A 239 3.03 17.85 -1.61
C VAL A 239 2.44 16.64 -2.33
N SER A 240 3.10 15.48 -2.22
CA SER A 240 2.65 14.22 -2.82
C SER A 240 2.58 13.10 -1.77
N LEU A 241 1.46 12.38 -1.73
CA LEU A 241 1.17 11.33 -0.75
C LEU A 241 1.53 9.95 -1.32
N HIS A 242 2.45 9.25 -0.64
CA HIS A 242 2.93 7.91 -0.98
C HIS A 242 3.07 6.98 0.26
N CYS A 243 2.43 7.32 1.37
CA CYS A 243 2.30 6.47 2.57
C CYS A 243 1.04 5.60 2.50
N SER A 244 1.04 4.44 3.17
CA SER A 244 -0.15 3.61 3.31
C SER A 244 -1.13 4.20 4.35
N LEU A 245 -2.42 4.04 4.11
CA LEU A 245 -3.45 4.32 5.13
C LEU A 245 -3.32 3.34 6.30
N ASN A 246 -3.44 3.84 7.52
CA ASN A 246 -3.39 3.11 8.77
C ASN A 246 -4.12 3.90 9.89
N GLU A 247 -4.21 3.28 11.07
CA GLU A 247 -4.93 3.79 12.25
C GLU A 247 -4.45 5.17 12.74
N HIS A 248 -3.27 5.65 12.31
CA HIS A 248 -2.66 6.89 12.81
C HIS A 248 -2.59 8.02 11.76
N ASN A 249 -3.03 7.79 10.52
CA ASN A 249 -2.94 8.79 9.44
C ASN A 249 -4.22 8.95 8.60
N HIS A 250 -5.36 8.48 9.10
CA HIS A 250 -6.67 8.87 8.56
C HIS A 250 -6.84 10.41 8.62
N HIS A 251 -7.21 11.02 7.50
CA HIS A 251 -7.26 12.48 7.30
C HIS A 251 -5.96 13.19 7.73
N LEU A 252 -4.79 12.63 7.37
CA LEU A 252 -3.47 13.26 7.57
C LEU A 252 -3.41 14.68 6.98
N ILE A 253 -4.02 14.87 5.81
CA ILE A 253 -4.27 16.17 5.20
C ILE A 253 -5.71 16.58 5.53
N ASN A 254 -5.86 17.51 6.46
CA ASN A 254 -7.14 17.99 7.00
C ASN A 254 -7.12 19.53 7.11
N ASP A 255 -8.21 20.14 7.57
CA ASP A 255 -8.31 21.60 7.72
C ASP A 255 -7.15 22.24 8.50
N PHE A 256 -6.61 21.57 9.53
CA PHE A 256 -5.48 22.07 10.30
C PHE A 256 -4.14 21.93 9.55
N THR A 257 -3.84 20.77 8.96
CA THR A 257 -2.58 20.56 8.23
C THR A 257 -2.54 21.30 6.89
N ILE A 258 -3.68 21.46 6.21
CA ILE A 258 -3.82 22.31 5.02
C ILE A 258 -3.46 23.78 5.32
N LYS A 259 -3.73 24.29 6.53
CA LYS A 259 -3.34 25.65 6.95
C LYS A 259 -1.82 25.81 7.18
N GLN A 260 -1.08 24.70 7.25
CA GLN A 260 0.39 24.71 7.34
C GLN A 260 1.08 24.64 5.97
N MET A 261 0.34 24.28 4.92
CA MET A 261 0.87 24.27 3.55
C MET A 261 1.13 25.68 3.05
N ARG A 262 2.12 25.84 2.15
CA ARG A 262 2.39 27.13 1.50
C ARG A 262 1.14 27.64 0.75
N GLN A 263 0.92 28.96 0.81
CA GLN A 263 -0.14 29.61 0.06
C GLN A 263 0.06 29.38 -1.45
N GLY A 264 -0.94 28.78 -2.09
CA GLY A 264 -0.88 28.43 -3.51
C GLY A 264 0.00 27.22 -3.82
N ALA A 265 0.23 26.32 -2.86
CA ALA A 265 0.84 25.01 -3.07
C ALA A 265 -0.06 24.07 -3.90
N PHE A 266 0.55 23.00 -4.42
CA PHE A 266 -0.14 21.88 -5.07
C PHE A 266 -0.23 20.65 -4.15
N LEU A 267 -1.29 19.84 -4.31
CA LEU A 267 -1.45 18.55 -3.63
C LEU A 267 -1.65 17.41 -4.65
N VAL A 268 -0.97 16.28 -4.45
CA VAL A 268 -1.14 15.07 -5.26
C VAL A 268 -1.37 13.86 -4.37
N ASN A 269 -2.40 13.06 -4.67
CA ASN A 269 -2.67 11.81 -3.96
C ASN A 269 -2.83 10.64 -4.94
N THR A 270 -1.89 9.71 -4.89
CA THR A 270 -1.90 8.41 -5.60
C THR A 270 -1.74 7.25 -4.61
N ALA A 271 -2.04 7.49 -3.33
CA ALA A 271 -1.89 6.52 -2.25
C ALA A 271 -3.24 5.95 -1.82
N ARG A 272 -3.99 6.67 -0.97
CA ARG A 272 -5.34 6.30 -0.50
C ARG A 272 -6.20 7.53 -0.26
N GLY A 273 -7.50 7.41 -0.58
CA GLY A 273 -8.47 8.49 -0.41
C GLY A 273 -8.52 9.04 1.01
N GLY A 274 -8.79 8.18 1.99
CA GLY A 274 -8.88 8.52 3.43
C GLY A 274 -7.62 9.10 4.09
N LEU A 275 -6.55 9.40 3.34
CA LEU A 275 -5.44 10.23 3.81
C LEU A 275 -5.77 11.74 3.75
N VAL A 276 -6.80 12.12 2.99
CA VAL A 276 -7.19 13.51 2.73
C VAL A 276 -8.65 13.72 3.12
N ASP A 277 -8.93 14.75 3.90
CA ASP A 277 -10.27 15.27 4.12
C ASP A 277 -10.72 16.06 2.88
N GLU A 278 -11.61 15.47 2.08
CA GLU A 278 -12.08 16.06 0.83
C GLU A 278 -12.87 17.36 1.03
N ARG A 279 -13.51 17.54 2.19
CA ARG A 279 -14.26 18.77 2.51
C ARG A 279 -13.30 19.92 2.79
N ALA A 280 -12.25 19.65 3.57
CA ALA A 280 -11.19 20.62 3.83
C ALA A 280 -10.42 20.98 2.54
N LEU A 281 -10.14 19.98 1.68
CA LEU A 281 -9.52 20.21 0.38
C LEU A 281 -10.41 21.05 -0.55
N ALA A 282 -11.71 20.71 -0.66
CA ALA A 282 -12.67 21.46 -1.48
C ALA A 282 -12.73 22.93 -1.08
N GLN A 283 -12.75 23.22 0.22
CA GLN A 283 -12.74 24.59 0.74
C GLN A 283 -11.41 25.30 0.44
N ALA A 284 -10.28 24.62 0.62
CA ALA A 284 -8.95 25.19 0.36
C ALA A 284 -8.68 25.50 -1.13
N LEU A 285 -9.28 24.72 -2.05
CA LEU A 285 -9.28 25.01 -3.48
C LEU A 285 -10.15 26.22 -3.82
N LYS A 286 -11.36 26.32 -3.24
CA LYS A 286 -12.27 27.47 -3.42
C LYS A 286 -11.68 28.77 -2.88
N GLU A 287 -10.95 28.71 -1.77
CA GLU A 287 -10.24 29.85 -1.16
C GLU A 287 -8.89 30.16 -1.83
N GLY A 288 -8.43 29.34 -2.78
CA GLY A 288 -7.12 29.49 -3.44
C GLY A 288 -5.90 29.28 -2.53
N ARG A 289 -6.10 28.73 -1.32
CA ARG A 289 -5.00 28.30 -0.42
C ARG A 289 -4.21 27.16 -1.04
N ILE A 290 -4.90 26.21 -1.66
CA ILE A 290 -4.32 25.22 -2.56
C ILE A 290 -4.60 25.71 -4.00
N ARG A 291 -3.54 25.82 -4.81
CA ARG A 291 -3.62 26.30 -6.20
C ARG A 291 -4.28 25.27 -7.13
N GLY A 292 -4.13 24.00 -6.81
CA GLY A 292 -4.76 22.89 -7.49
C GLY A 292 -4.41 21.55 -6.84
N ALA A 293 -5.23 20.54 -7.10
CA ALA A 293 -5.03 19.20 -6.59
C ALA A 293 -5.19 18.15 -7.71
N ALA A 294 -4.47 17.05 -7.60
CA ALA A 294 -4.59 15.91 -8.49
C ALA A 294 -4.74 14.60 -7.69
N LEU A 295 -5.89 13.94 -7.83
CA LEU A 295 -6.28 12.78 -7.04
C LEU A 295 -6.52 11.58 -7.96
N ASP A 296 -5.77 10.50 -7.78
CA ASP A 296 -6.14 9.20 -8.37
C ASP A 296 -7.09 8.42 -7.45
N VAL A 297 -7.16 8.79 -6.17
CA VAL A 297 -7.87 8.06 -5.12
C VAL A 297 -8.68 9.01 -4.24
N HIS A 298 -9.84 8.55 -3.78
CA HIS A 298 -10.91 9.38 -3.20
C HIS A 298 -11.50 8.73 -1.94
N GLU A 299 -12.05 9.52 -1.00
CA GLU A 299 -12.67 9.01 0.25
C GLU A 299 -13.79 8.00 -0.04
N THR A 300 -14.52 8.19 -1.15
CA THR A 300 -15.56 7.29 -1.63
C THR A 300 -15.32 6.98 -3.10
N GLU A 301 -15.16 5.70 -3.40
CA GLU A 301 -14.95 5.19 -4.76
C GLU A 301 -16.12 4.26 -5.15
N PRO A 302 -16.57 4.25 -6.42
CA PRO A 302 -16.04 5.01 -7.56
C PRO A 302 -16.35 6.51 -7.50
N PHE A 303 -15.35 7.34 -7.81
CA PHE A 303 -15.48 8.80 -7.79
C PHE A 303 -16.40 9.32 -8.91
N SER A 304 -17.13 10.40 -8.62
CA SER A 304 -17.95 11.13 -9.60
C SER A 304 -17.91 12.63 -9.36
N PHE A 305 -17.56 13.40 -10.40
CA PHE A 305 -17.61 14.87 -10.38
C PHE A 305 -19.01 15.45 -10.11
N SER A 306 -20.09 14.68 -10.23
CA SER A 306 -21.45 15.17 -9.97
C SER A 306 -21.89 15.06 -8.50
N GLN A 307 -21.08 14.41 -7.65
CA GLN A 307 -21.40 14.04 -6.27
C GLN A 307 -20.22 14.33 -5.32
N GLY A 308 -20.45 14.18 -4.01
CA GLY A 308 -19.40 14.33 -3.00
C GLY A 308 -18.93 15.77 -2.72
N PRO A 309 -17.95 15.96 -1.81
CA PRO A 309 -17.46 17.28 -1.39
C PRO A 309 -16.77 18.07 -2.51
N LEU A 310 -16.11 17.38 -3.43
CA LEU A 310 -15.27 17.95 -4.49
C LEU A 310 -16.05 18.42 -5.73
N LYS A 311 -17.37 18.17 -5.80
CA LYS A 311 -18.24 18.48 -6.95
C LYS A 311 -17.99 19.86 -7.59
N ASP A 312 -17.95 20.91 -6.77
CA ASP A 312 -17.81 22.30 -7.20
C ASP A 312 -16.40 22.86 -6.87
N ALA A 313 -15.38 21.99 -6.74
CA ALA A 313 -14.02 22.41 -6.41
C ALA A 313 -13.24 22.83 -7.67
N PRO A 314 -12.66 24.04 -7.73
CA PRO A 314 -11.87 24.50 -8.87
C PRO A 314 -10.47 23.87 -8.88
N ASN A 315 -9.79 23.92 -10.03
CA ASN A 315 -8.40 23.46 -10.19
C ASN A 315 -8.13 22.02 -9.70
N LEU A 316 -9.11 21.14 -9.89
CA LEU A 316 -9.01 19.71 -9.58
C LEU A 316 -8.71 18.90 -10.86
N VAL A 317 -7.93 17.84 -10.70
CA VAL A 317 -7.76 16.75 -11.68
C VAL A 317 -8.05 15.44 -10.94
N CYS A 318 -8.89 14.58 -11.51
CA CYS A 318 -9.17 13.26 -10.95
C CYS A 318 -8.90 12.16 -11.97
N THR A 319 -8.35 11.04 -11.51
CA THR A 319 -8.29 9.77 -12.25
C THR A 319 -8.95 8.65 -11.42
N PRO A 320 -9.48 7.58 -12.04
CA PRO A 320 -10.34 6.61 -11.36
C PRO A 320 -9.55 5.42 -10.79
N HIS A 321 -8.71 5.66 -9.78
CA HIS A 321 -7.85 4.66 -9.13
C HIS A 321 -7.06 3.81 -10.15
N ALA A 322 -6.44 4.49 -11.12
CA ALA A 322 -5.81 3.90 -12.29
C ALA A 322 -4.29 3.99 -12.28
N SER A 323 -3.67 4.62 -11.27
CA SER A 323 -2.21 4.84 -11.24
C SER A 323 -1.38 3.56 -11.25
N TRP A 324 -1.96 2.43 -10.83
CA TRP A 324 -1.32 1.12 -10.81
C TRP A 324 -1.39 0.37 -12.16
N TYR A 325 -2.23 0.81 -13.10
CA TYR A 325 -2.61 0.00 -14.26
C TYR A 325 -1.64 0.14 -15.44
N SER A 326 -0.95 -0.95 -15.75
CA SER A 326 -0.49 -1.30 -17.09
C SER A 326 -0.95 -2.73 -17.39
N GLU A 327 -0.98 -3.13 -18.67
CA GLU A 327 -1.33 -4.53 -19.05
C GLU A 327 -0.36 -5.52 -18.39
N GLN A 328 0.92 -5.13 -18.31
CA GLN A 328 2.01 -5.88 -17.71
C GLN A 328 1.88 -5.95 -16.18
N ALA A 329 1.70 -4.82 -15.50
CA ALA A 329 1.55 -4.76 -14.04
C ALA A 329 0.32 -5.53 -13.55
N SER A 330 -0.79 -5.45 -14.30
CA SER A 330 -2.02 -6.21 -14.02
C SER A 330 -1.78 -7.72 -14.11
N LEU A 331 -1.11 -8.18 -15.18
CA LEU A 331 -0.75 -9.59 -15.35
C LEU A 331 0.20 -10.07 -14.24
N GLU A 332 1.29 -9.33 -13.97
CA GLU A 332 2.27 -9.70 -12.94
C GLU A 332 1.65 -9.75 -11.52
N ALA A 333 0.78 -8.78 -11.20
CA ALA A 333 0.08 -8.73 -9.92
C ALA A 333 -0.80 -9.97 -9.69
N ARG A 334 -1.59 -10.34 -10.70
CA ARG A 334 -2.48 -11.50 -10.67
C ARG A 334 -1.72 -12.82 -10.62
N GLU A 335 -0.64 -12.94 -11.40
CA GLU A 335 0.24 -14.12 -11.34
C GLU A 335 0.91 -14.29 -9.97
N GLU A 336 1.48 -13.24 -9.38
CA GLU A 336 2.13 -13.35 -8.07
C GLU A 336 1.12 -13.60 -6.94
N ALA A 337 -0.08 -13.03 -7.02
CA ALA A 337 -1.15 -13.34 -6.08
C ALA A 337 -1.58 -14.82 -6.16
N ALA A 338 -1.75 -15.37 -7.37
CA ALA A 338 -2.04 -16.79 -7.56
C ALA A 338 -0.89 -17.69 -7.08
N ARG A 339 0.38 -17.28 -7.28
CA ARG A 339 1.54 -17.99 -6.72
C ARG A 339 1.55 -17.97 -5.19
N GLU A 340 1.14 -16.87 -4.55
CA GLU A 340 1.06 -16.78 -3.09
C GLU A 340 -0.04 -17.70 -2.53
N VAL A 341 -1.22 -17.74 -3.16
CA VAL A 341 -2.26 -18.74 -2.83
C VAL A 341 -1.74 -20.16 -3.02
N ARG A 342 -0.99 -20.44 -4.10
CA ARG A 342 -0.36 -21.75 -4.32
C ARG A 342 0.60 -22.11 -3.18
N ARG A 343 1.49 -21.20 -2.77
CA ARG A 343 2.41 -21.39 -1.62
C ARG A 343 1.64 -21.70 -0.33
N ALA A 344 0.51 -21.05 -0.12
CA ALA A 344 -0.36 -21.26 1.05
C ALA A 344 -1.03 -22.65 1.07
N ILE A 345 -1.45 -23.15 -0.10
CA ILE A 345 -2.11 -24.46 -0.24
C ILE A 345 -1.09 -25.61 -0.18
N THR A 346 0.07 -25.47 -0.81
CA THR A 346 1.08 -26.55 -0.88
C THR A 346 2.10 -26.51 0.26
N GLY A 347 2.10 -25.46 1.07
CA GLY A 347 3.07 -25.22 2.14
C GLY A 347 2.43 -25.04 3.52
N ARG A 348 3.21 -24.51 4.46
CA ARG A 348 2.75 -24.20 5.82
C ARG A 348 2.53 -22.71 5.99
N ILE A 349 1.32 -22.31 6.36
CA ILE A 349 0.98 -20.93 6.74
C ILE A 349 1.49 -20.66 8.17
N PRO A 350 2.11 -19.49 8.47
CA PRO A 350 2.49 -18.41 7.56
C PRO A 350 3.91 -18.56 6.97
N ASP A 351 4.67 -19.60 7.31
CA ASP A 351 6.11 -19.71 7.00
C ASP A 351 6.46 -19.86 5.52
N SER A 352 5.56 -20.42 4.72
CA SER A 352 5.74 -20.58 3.26
C SER A 352 5.29 -19.35 2.45
N LEU A 353 4.72 -18.35 3.11
CA LEU A 353 4.22 -17.12 2.47
C LEU A 353 5.36 -16.13 2.25
N LYS A 354 5.37 -15.46 1.10
CA LYS A 354 6.42 -14.51 0.72
C LYS A 354 6.16 -13.10 1.28
N ASN A 355 4.90 -12.66 1.29
CA ASN A 355 4.50 -11.30 1.62
C ASN A 355 3.35 -11.27 2.64
N CYS A 356 3.41 -12.08 3.69
CA CYS A 356 2.40 -12.07 4.76
C CYS A 356 2.52 -10.80 5.61
N VAL A 357 1.52 -9.91 5.53
CA VAL A 357 1.52 -8.59 6.20
C VAL A 357 1.03 -8.64 7.65
N ASN A 358 0.45 -9.76 8.09
CA ASN A 358 -0.03 -9.96 9.47
C ASN A 358 0.70 -11.08 10.23
N LYS A 359 1.91 -11.47 9.78
CA LYS A 359 2.69 -12.56 10.39
C LYS A 359 2.95 -12.36 11.88
N GLU A 360 3.24 -11.14 12.31
CA GLU A 360 3.51 -10.83 13.71
C GLU A 360 2.29 -11.11 14.61
N TYR A 361 1.10 -10.70 14.17
CA TYR A 361 -0.15 -10.98 14.87
C TYR A 361 -0.45 -12.48 14.92
N LEU A 362 -0.30 -13.20 13.80
CA LEU A 362 -0.48 -14.66 13.72
C LEU A 362 0.45 -15.44 14.67
N MET A 363 1.64 -14.92 14.93
CA MET A 363 2.61 -15.53 15.86
C MET A 363 2.41 -15.09 17.31
N ALA A 364 1.76 -13.96 17.54
CA ALA A 364 1.46 -13.42 18.87
C ALA A 364 0.15 -13.97 19.47
N THR A 365 -0.83 -14.36 18.65
CA THR A 365 -2.06 -15.02 19.13
C THR A 365 -1.70 -16.32 19.86
N PRO A 366 -2.07 -16.48 21.15
CA PRO A 366 -1.79 -17.70 21.88
C PRO A 366 -2.49 -18.89 21.20
N GLN A 367 -1.72 -19.94 20.88
CA GLN A 367 -2.31 -21.26 20.74
C GLN A 367 -2.85 -21.64 22.12
N TRP A 368 -4.19 -21.69 22.26
CA TRP A 368 -4.88 -22.03 23.51
C TRP A 368 -4.35 -23.37 24.05
N PRO A 369 -4.30 -23.61 25.37
CA PRO A 369 -3.39 -24.59 25.96
C PRO A 369 -3.48 -25.96 25.32
N GLY A 370 -2.31 -26.52 25.00
CA GLY A 370 -2.22 -27.91 24.59
C GLY A 370 -2.87 -28.79 25.64
N MET A 371 -3.73 -29.71 25.18
CA MET A 371 -4.33 -30.74 26.02
C MET A 371 -3.20 -31.48 26.73
N ASP A 372 -3.16 -31.37 28.06
CA ASP A 372 -2.16 -32.06 28.88
C ASP A 372 -2.36 -33.58 28.71
N PRO A 373 -1.35 -34.35 28.23
CA PRO A 373 -1.48 -35.80 28.04
C PRO A 373 -1.70 -36.60 29.34
N GLY A 374 -1.75 -35.94 30.51
CA GLY A 374 -1.83 -36.56 31.84
C GLY A 374 -3.21 -36.65 32.50
N ALA A 375 -4.29 -36.09 31.93
CA ALA A 375 -5.59 -35.98 32.61
C ALA A 375 -6.58 -37.13 32.32
N VAL A 376 -6.18 -38.39 32.57
CA VAL A 376 -7.12 -39.52 32.59
C VAL A 376 -7.85 -39.55 33.93
N HIS A 377 -9.07 -38.99 33.97
CA HIS A 377 -9.98 -39.17 35.11
C HIS A 377 -10.46 -40.63 35.17
N SER A 378 -10.04 -41.33 36.22
CA SER A 378 -10.30 -42.76 36.40
C SER A 378 -11.40 -43.02 37.44
N GLU A 379 -12.67 -42.96 37.04
CA GLU A 379 -13.77 -43.53 37.83
C GLU A 379 -14.82 -44.23 36.94
N HIS A 380 -15.43 -45.29 37.47
CA HIS A 380 -16.52 -46.12 36.89
C HIS A 380 -16.17 -47.12 35.78
N ASN A 381 -15.51 -48.23 36.15
CA ASN A 381 -16.25 -49.49 36.39
C ASN A 381 -15.36 -50.55 37.02
N GLY A 382 -15.89 -51.32 37.98
CA GLY A 382 -15.14 -52.38 38.66
C GLY A 382 -15.28 -53.75 37.99
N VAL A 383 -14.36 -54.67 38.31
CA VAL A 383 -14.63 -56.02 38.87
C VAL A 383 -13.34 -56.87 38.89
N THR A 384 -13.18 -57.65 39.97
CA THR A 384 -12.19 -58.72 40.25
C THR A 384 -10.69 -58.39 40.40
N ASP A 385 -10.24 -58.60 41.64
CA ASP A 385 -8.89 -58.98 42.08
C ASP A 385 -8.10 -59.87 41.11
N TYR A 386 -6.79 -59.65 41.01
CA TYR A 386 -5.79 -60.66 41.41
C TYR A 386 -4.48 -60.00 41.88
N ARG A 387 -3.81 -60.65 42.84
CA ARG A 387 -2.63 -60.15 43.58
C ARG A 387 -1.32 -60.31 42.78
N PHE A 388 -0.38 -59.36 42.91
CA PHE A 388 0.87 -59.53 43.68
C PHE A 388 1.68 -58.22 43.76
N SER A 389 2.68 -58.17 44.66
CA SER A 389 3.48 -56.97 44.99
C SER A 389 4.99 -57.24 44.93
N THR A 390 5.79 -56.19 45.20
CA THR A 390 7.27 -56.09 45.30
C THR A 390 8.05 -55.90 43.98
N GLY A 391 9.08 -55.03 43.93
CA GLY A 391 9.59 -54.19 45.02
C GLY A 391 10.60 -53.09 44.63
N LEU A 392 11.04 -52.35 45.66
CA LEU A 392 12.09 -51.32 45.64
C LEU A 392 13.43 -51.85 45.07
N VAL A 393 14.23 -50.95 44.50
CA VAL A 393 15.48 -50.40 45.10
C VAL A 393 15.87 -49.14 44.32
N GLY A 394 16.28 -48.08 45.01
CA GLY A 394 17.01 -46.95 44.43
C GLY A 394 18.29 -46.67 45.22
N VAL A 395 19.32 -46.14 44.56
CA VAL A 395 20.53 -45.59 45.19
C VAL A 395 21.00 -44.38 44.37
N ALA A 396 21.44 -43.32 45.05
CA ALA A 396 22.04 -42.12 44.45
C ALA A 396 23.31 -41.70 45.21
N ALA A 397 24.23 -41.03 44.51
CA ALA A 397 25.38 -40.19 44.93
C ALA A 397 26.46 -40.32 43.83
N GLY A 398 26.94 -39.28 43.16
CA GLY A 398 27.83 -38.20 43.66
C GLY A 398 29.21 -38.39 43.01
N GLY A 399 30.08 -37.40 42.72
CA GLY A 399 30.01 -35.94 42.78
C GLY A 399 31.38 -35.31 42.42
N LEU A 400 31.43 -33.97 42.36
CA LEU A 400 32.62 -33.10 42.54
C LEU A 400 33.73 -32.95 41.46
N THR A 401 33.88 -31.67 41.04
CA THR A 401 35.13 -30.85 40.91
C THR A 401 36.18 -31.09 39.80
N GLY A 402 36.63 -29.96 39.23
CA GLY A 402 37.91 -29.83 38.52
C GLY A 402 38.00 -28.51 37.72
N ALA A 403 38.87 -27.58 38.13
CA ALA A 403 39.08 -26.30 37.43
C ALA A 403 40.57 -26.03 37.18
N GLY A 404 40.89 -25.26 36.12
CA GLY A 404 42.12 -24.45 36.06
C GLY A 404 42.97 -24.53 34.77
N ALA A 405 43.48 -23.35 34.35
CA ALA A 405 44.66 -23.12 33.46
C ALA A 405 44.55 -23.63 31.98
N ALA A 406 45.26 -23.18 30.94
CA ALA A 406 46.18 -22.07 30.61
C ALA A 406 46.56 -22.22 29.09
N VAL A 407 47.16 -21.31 28.29
CA VAL A 407 47.52 -19.86 28.30
C VAL A 407 47.92 -19.47 26.85
N GLU A 408 47.96 -18.17 26.50
CA GLU A 408 48.56 -17.57 25.25
C GLU A 408 47.93 -17.92 23.88
N GLY A 409 48.00 -17.09 22.82
CA GLY A 409 48.52 -15.71 22.72
C GLY A 409 49.48 -15.47 21.53
N ILE A 410 48.98 -15.08 20.34
CA ILE A 410 49.80 -14.56 19.21
C ILE A 410 49.11 -13.35 18.56
N VAL A 411 49.92 -12.38 18.10
CA VAL A 411 49.50 -11.02 17.68
C VAL A 411 49.95 -10.67 16.24
N ALA A 412 49.12 -9.87 15.57
CA ALA A 412 49.38 -8.98 14.43
C ALA A 412 49.70 -9.55 13.02
N GLY A 413 48.94 -9.01 12.05
CA GLY A 413 49.24 -9.00 10.62
C GLY A 413 48.48 -7.85 9.94
N ASN A 414 49.03 -6.63 9.98
CA ASN A 414 48.44 -5.45 9.33
C ASN A 414 48.50 -5.54 7.80
N LEU A 415 47.43 -5.15 7.12
CA LEU A 415 47.50 -4.66 5.74
C LEU A 415 46.33 -3.70 5.47
N ALA A 416 46.63 -2.40 5.53
CA ALA A 416 45.73 -1.34 5.09
C ALA A 416 45.93 -1.09 3.59
N MET A 417 44.85 -1.03 2.82
CA MET A 417 44.85 -0.56 1.43
C MET A 417 44.11 0.77 1.35
N ALA A 418 44.88 1.85 1.18
CA ALA A 418 44.35 3.17 0.89
C ALA A 418 44.42 3.41 -0.63
N HIS A 419 43.28 3.71 -1.26
CA HIS A 419 43.25 4.28 -2.61
C HIS A 419 42.96 5.77 -2.52
N GLY A 420 43.97 6.58 -2.87
CA GLY A 420 43.91 8.02 -2.86
C GLY A 420 43.11 8.60 -4.04
N ILE A 421 42.45 9.72 -3.78
CA ILE A 421 41.72 10.52 -4.77
C ILE A 421 42.72 11.44 -5.49
N ALA A 422 42.63 11.52 -6.82
CA ALA A 422 43.29 12.56 -7.61
C ALA A 422 42.27 13.66 -8.02
N PRO A 423 42.62 14.95 -7.94
CA PRO A 423 41.70 16.04 -8.25
C PRO A 423 41.62 16.35 -9.74
N VAL A 424 40.42 16.60 -10.26
CA VAL A 424 40.22 17.11 -11.63
C VAL A 424 39.81 18.58 -11.58
N SER A 425 40.52 19.40 -12.35
CA SER A 425 40.41 20.86 -12.40
C SER A 425 39.17 21.35 -13.16
N ARG A 426 38.57 22.45 -12.69
CA ARG A 426 37.51 23.18 -13.40
C ARG A 426 38.10 24.10 -14.48
N PRO A 427 37.52 24.18 -15.70
CA PRO A 427 37.69 25.33 -16.59
C PRO A 427 36.81 26.52 -16.12
N PRO A 428 37.15 27.76 -16.50
CA PRO A 428 36.52 28.97 -15.96
C PRO A 428 35.20 29.36 -16.64
N HIS A 429 34.45 30.23 -15.96
CA HIS A 429 33.17 30.80 -16.42
C HIS A 429 33.31 31.63 -17.71
N THR A 430 32.35 31.48 -18.61
CA THR A 430 32.04 32.45 -19.68
C THR A 430 30.82 33.31 -19.28
N PRO A 431 30.84 34.63 -19.49
CA PRO A 431 29.74 35.53 -19.10
C PRO A 431 28.60 35.54 -20.14
N SER A 432 27.36 35.71 -19.65
CA SER A 432 26.17 35.88 -20.50
C SER A 432 26.04 37.32 -21.03
N PRO A 433 25.67 37.53 -22.30
CA PRO A 433 25.41 38.86 -22.85
C PRO A 433 23.92 39.27 -22.77
N GLY A 434 23.66 40.50 -22.32
CA GLY A 434 22.56 41.33 -22.83
C GLY A 434 21.22 41.35 -22.07
N GLN A 435 21.05 42.37 -21.21
CA GLN A 435 19.77 43.09 -21.09
C GLN A 435 20.04 44.61 -21.01
N PRO A 436 19.05 45.47 -21.35
CA PRO A 436 19.34 46.71 -22.07
C PRO A 436 19.61 47.93 -21.19
N SER A 437 20.41 48.85 -21.70
CA SER A 437 20.52 50.22 -21.22
C SER A 437 19.22 50.99 -21.48
N LYS A 438 18.64 51.56 -20.42
CA LYS A 438 17.72 52.70 -20.57
C LYS A 438 18.53 53.90 -21.08
N ALA A 439 17.95 54.64 -22.01
CA ALA A 439 18.31 56.03 -22.30
C ALA A 439 17.06 56.89 -22.04
N GLU A 440 17.29 58.09 -21.53
CA GLU A 440 16.23 58.97 -21.03
C GLU A 440 15.53 59.78 -22.13
N THR A 441 14.41 60.36 -21.73
CA THR A 441 13.59 61.34 -22.43
C THR A 441 14.37 62.53 -23.01
N ASP A 442 13.99 62.98 -24.20
CA ASP A 442 13.68 64.41 -24.36
C ASP A 442 12.54 64.63 -25.38
N ARG A 443 12.01 65.85 -25.40
CA ARG A 443 10.76 66.29 -26.02
C ARG A 443 10.87 66.51 -27.55
N ASP A 444 9.77 66.33 -28.29
CA ASP A 444 8.87 67.44 -28.65
C ASP A 444 7.69 66.98 -29.54
N MET A 445 6.55 67.68 -29.41
CA MET A 445 5.37 67.60 -30.30
C MET A 445 5.51 68.65 -31.42
N PRO A 446 4.96 68.42 -32.63
CA PRO A 446 3.64 68.99 -32.88
C PRO A 446 2.65 68.13 -33.68
N THR A 447 1.42 68.63 -33.62
CA THR A 447 0.11 68.23 -34.17
C THR A 447 -0.03 67.96 -35.68
N ASP A 448 -1.16 67.30 -36.00
CA ASP A 448 -1.95 67.32 -37.26
C ASP A 448 -1.34 66.71 -38.54
N GLN A 449 -1.78 65.49 -38.90
CA GLN A 449 -2.96 65.26 -39.78
C GLN A 449 -3.42 63.80 -39.77
#